data_AF-X0YPM7-F1
#
_entry.id   AF-X0YPM7-F1
#
_cell.length_a   1.000
_cell.length_b   1.000
_cell.length_c   1.000
_cell.angle_alpha   90.00
_cell.angle_beta   90.00
_cell.angle_gamma   90.00
#
_symmetry.space_group_name_H-M   'P 1'
#
loop_
_entity.id
_entity.type
_entity.pdbx_description
1 polymer ?
#
loop_
_entity_poly.entity_id
_entity_poly.type
_entity_poly.pdbx_seq_one_letter_code
_entity_poly.pdbx_strand_id
1 'polypeptide(L)'
;SAGTLDSITKYVKWDSGVPAYMKAAIYDVTSGNLLENGETDQESFSSPWDDWLTMSFPSKPTVEAATGYWLCWKLSHKSLSYRSAGDIGQSGYISGHSYLDPFPAEFPDPFNLINVEYSIFATYEEVPPPAVKTLVQATLISAIPLIAIPTLAEILRLTGV
;
A
#
# COMPACT_ATOMS: atom_id res chain seq x y z
N SER A 1 -2.53 -8.07 -0.32
CA SER A 1 -2.66 -7.63 1.09
C SER A 1 -3.13 -6.18 1.10
N ALA A 2 -3.78 -5.76 2.19
CA ALA A 2 -3.97 -4.33 2.46
C ALA A 2 -2.62 -3.71 2.82
N GLY A 3 -2.47 -2.40 2.62
CA GLY A 3 -1.21 -1.70 2.82
C GLY A 3 -1.40 -0.19 2.84
N THR A 4 -0.29 0.53 2.86
CA THR A 4 -0.30 1.99 2.76
C THR A 4 0.53 2.45 1.56
N LEU A 5 0.23 3.64 1.04
CA LEU A 5 0.98 4.23 -0.06
C LEU A 5 1.95 5.30 0.46
N ASP A 6 3.23 5.15 0.13
CA ASP A 6 4.28 6.10 0.51
C ASP A 6 4.42 7.25 -0.49
N SER A 7 4.42 6.93 -1.77
CA SER A 7 4.61 7.89 -2.85
C SER A 7 4.05 7.40 -4.17
N ILE A 8 3.92 8.31 -5.12
CA ILE A 8 3.62 8.04 -6.52
C ILE A 8 4.79 8.55 -7.35
N THR A 9 5.36 7.69 -8.18
CA THR A 9 6.43 8.07 -9.12
C THR A 9 5.91 8.02 -10.56
N LYS A 10 6.11 9.11 -11.30
CA LYS A 10 5.63 9.26 -12.69
C LYS A 10 6.74 9.87 -13.55
N TYR A 11 6.95 9.31 -14.75
CA TYR A 11 7.81 9.93 -15.74
C TYR A 11 7.12 11.18 -16.29
N VAL A 12 7.82 12.31 -16.28
CA VAL A 12 7.29 13.58 -16.76
C VAL A 12 8.19 14.10 -17.87
N LYS A 13 7.58 14.42 -19.01
CA LYS A 13 8.22 15.18 -20.08
C LYS A 13 7.50 16.52 -20.26
N TRP A 14 8.24 17.61 -20.11
CA TRP A 14 7.71 18.96 -20.11
C TRP A 14 8.66 19.93 -20.81
N ASP A 15 8.24 20.36 -22.01
CA ASP A 15 9.06 21.18 -22.91
C ASP A 15 8.54 22.63 -23.02
N SER A 16 7.66 23.08 -22.12
CA SER A 16 6.92 24.34 -22.31
C SER A 16 7.73 25.62 -22.05
N GLY A 17 8.99 25.53 -21.63
CA GLY A 17 9.82 26.68 -21.26
C GLY A 17 9.40 27.38 -19.96
N VAL A 18 8.39 26.89 -19.24
CA VAL A 18 7.84 27.53 -18.03
C VAL A 18 7.87 26.54 -16.86
N PRO A 19 8.32 26.94 -15.64
CA PRO A 19 8.25 26.06 -14.47
C PRO A 19 6.85 25.49 -14.26
N ALA A 20 6.80 24.27 -13.74
CA ALA A 20 5.57 23.52 -13.57
C ALA A 20 5.56 22.78 -12.24
N TYR A 21 4.41 22.22 -11.91
CA TYR A 21 4.28 21.35 -10.74
C TYR A 21 3.32 20.21 -11.05
N MET A 22 3.45 19.12 -10.30
CA MET A 22 2.52 18.00 -10.33
C MET A 22 2.02 17.66 -8.92
N LYS A 23 0.79 17.17 -8.86
CA LYS A 23 0.18 16.59 -7.65
C LYS A 23 -0.70 15.42 -8.07
N ALA A 24 -0.79 14.40 -7.23
CA ALA A 24 -1.58 13.21 -7.48
C ALA A 24 -2.59 12.92 -6.37
N ALA A 25 -3.60 12.14 -6.71
CA ALA A 25 -4.65 11.70 -5.79
C ALA A 25 -5.11 10.26 -6.10
N ILE A 26 -5.64 9.56 -5.10
CA ILE A 26 -6.16 8.19 -5.22
C ILE A 26 -7.64 8.16 -4.88
N TYR A 27 -8.45 7.60 -5.78
CA TYR A 27 -9.88 7.38 -5.57
C TYR A 27 -10.21 5.89 -5.55
N ASP A 28 -11.19 5.49 -4.75
CA ASP A 28 -11.76 4.15 -4.78
C ASP A 28 -12.54 3.93 -6.08
N VAL A 29 -12.30 2.81 -6.77
CA VAL A 29 -12.94 2.54 -8.07
C VAL A 29 -14.45 2.34 -7.96
N THR A 30 -14.92 1.83 -6.83
CA THR A 30 -16.30 1.38 -6.64
C THR A 30 -17.21 2.54 -6.25
N SER A 31 -16.78 3.31 -5.25
CA SER A 31 -17.50 4.45 -4.71
C SER A 31 -17.21 5.76 -5.43
N GLY A 32 -16.08 5.87 -6.13
CA GLY A 32 -15.61 7.12 -6.71
C GLY A 32 -15.16 8.13 -5.66
N ASN A 33 -14.98 7.75 -4.41
CA ASN A 33 -14.56 8.68 -3.35
C ASN A 33 -13.04 8.82 -3.31
N LEU A 34 -12.56 10.03 -3.05
CA LEU A 34 -11.17 10.29 -2.69
C LEU A 34 -10.84 9.53 -1.39
N LEU A 35 -9.73 8.80 -1.38
CA LEU A 35 -9.29 8.12 -0.15
C LEU A 35 -8.92 9.13 0.94
N GLU A 36 -9.12 8.74 2.19
CA GLU A 36 -8.60 9.50 3.32
C GLU A 36 -7.07 9.60 3.21
N ASN A 37 -6.53 10.81 3.28
CA ASN A 37 -5.11 11.10 3.00
C ASN A 37 -4.66 10.70 1.58
N GLY A 38 -5.60 10.58 0.63
CA GLY A 38 -5.34 10.12 -0.72
C GLY A 38 -4.66 11.13 -1.63
N GLU A 39 -4.22 12.30 -1.13
CA GLU A 39 -3.53 13.34 -1.91
C GLU A 39 -2.03 13.37 -1.59
N THR A 40 -1.19 13.47 -2.61
CA THR A 40 0.24 13.72 -2.43
C THR A 40 0.53 15.18 -2.12
N ASP A 41 1.76 15.46 -1.68
CA ASP A 41 2.35 16.79 -1.77
C ASP A 41 2.41 17.28 -3.22
N GLN A 42 2.47 18.61 -3.36
CA GLN A 42 2.69 19.27 -4.63
C GLN A 42 4.18 19.36 -4.92
N GLU A 43 4.63 18.70 -5.99
CA GLU A 43 6.03 18.72 -6.39
C GLU A 43 6.25 19.66 -7.56
N SER A 44 7.12 20.65 -7.37
CA SER A 44 7.48 21.63 -8.40
C SER A 44 8.77 21.23 -9.09
N PHE A 45 8.86 21.51 -10.40
CA PHE A 45 10.04 21.18 -11.19
C PHE A 45 10.33 22.28 -12.23
N SER A 46 11.61 22.37 -12.61
CA SER A 46 12.12 23.34 -13.58
C SER A 46 11.68 23.00 -15.01
N SER A 47 11.82 23.96 -15.92
CA SER A 47 11.63 23.72 -17.35
C SER A 47 12.96 23.86 -18.11
N PRO A 48 13.24 22.98 -19.10
CA PRO A 48 12.50 21.75 -19.43
C PRO A 48 12.73 20.64 -18.39
N TRP A 49 11.88 19.60 -18.42
CA TRP A 49 11.99 18.40 -17.57
C TRP A 49 11.74 17.14 -18.39
N ASP A 50 12.58 16.11 -18.23
CA ASP A 50 12.45 14.82 -18.92
C ASP A 50 12.97 13.69 -18.03
N ASP A 51 12.35 13.52 -16.86
CA ASP A 51 12.78 12.56 -15.83
C ASP A 51 11.60 12.09 -14.95
N TRP A 52 11.86 11.10 -14.11
CA TRP A 52 10.94 10.63 -13.07
C TRP A 52 10.73 11.69 -11.99
N LEU A 53 9.47 11.90 -11.63
CA LEU A 53 9.05 12.75 -10.53
C LEU A 53 8.33 11.90 -9.48
N THR A 54 8.81 11.96 -8.23
CA THR A 54 8.23 11.24 -7.09
C THR A 54 7.49 12.24 -6.20
N MET A 55 6.20 12.01 -5.98
CA MET A 55 5.34 12.80 -5.11
C MET A 55 4.99 11.98 -3.87
N SER A 56 5.29 12.50 -2.68
CA SER A 56 5.08 11.78 -1.42
C SER A 56 3.68 12.04 -0.85
N PHE A 57 3.13 11.10 -0.09
CA PHE A 57 1.92 11.37 0.70
C PHE A 57 2.29 11.98 2.06
N PRO A 58 1.76 13.16 2.45
CA PRO A 58 2.02 13.75 3.77
C PRO A 58 1.61 12.83 4.92
N SER A 59 0.48 12.14 4.70
CA SER A 59 -0.05 11.07 5.53
C SER A 59 -0.36 9.91 4.60
N LYS A 60 0.09 8.70 4.93
CA LYS A 60 -0.05 7.56 4.02
C LYS A 60 -1.51 7.09 3.95
N PRO A 61 -2.17 7.08 2.78
CA PRO A 61 -3.50 6.52 2.65
C PRO A 61 -3.43 4.99 2.76
N THR A 62 -4.48 4.40 3.35
CA THR A 62 -4.64 2.95 3.43
C THR A 62 -5.34 2.43 2.18
N VAL A 63 -4.84 1.33 1.62
CA VAL A 63 -5.44 0.60 0.52
C VAL A 63 -5.77 -0.82 0.97
N GLU A 64 -6.89 -1.34 0.48
CA GLU A 64 -7.43 -2.64 0.80
C GLU A 64 -7.04 -3.69 -0.24
N ALA A 65 -6.92 -4.93 0.20
CA ALA A 65 -6.66 -6.04 -0.69
C ALA A 65 -7.82 -6.24 -1.69
N ALA A 66 -7.50 -6.57 -2.94
CA ALA A 66 -8.47 -6.87 -3.99
C ALA A 66 -9.43 -5.72 -4.36
N THR A 67 -9.15 -4.49 -3.89
CA THR A 67 -9.86 -3.27 -4.29
C THR A 67 -9.14 -2.61 -5.46
N GLY A 68 -9.92 -2.12 -6.43
CA GLY A 68 -9.39 -1.29 -7.52
C GLY A 68 -9.34 0.18 -7.12
N TYR A 69 -8.34 0.90 -7.61
CA TYR A 69 -8.18 2.33 -7.36
C TYR A 69 -7.96 3.08 -8.66
N TRP A 70 -8.45 4.32 -8.69
CA TRP A 70 -8.09 5.29 -9.70
C TRP A 70 -6.90 6.12 -9.25
N LEU A 71 -5.86 6.19 -10.07
CA LEU A 71 -4.81 7.20 -9.95
C LEU A 71 -5.25 8.45 -10.72
N CYS A 72 -5.27 9.58 -10.03
CA CYS A 72 -5.53 10.90 -10.59
C CYS A 72 -4.29 11.79 -10.46
N TRP A 73 -4.00 12.64 -11.45
CA TRP A 73 -2.94 13.65 -11.34
C TRP A 73 -3.26 14.92 -12.11
N LYS A 74 -2.59 16.02 -11.75
CA LYS A 74 -2.66 17.30 -12.46
C LYS A 74 -1.28 17.90 -12.67
N LEU A 75 -1.11 18.56 -13.81
CA LEU A 75 0.09 19.32 -14.18
C LEU A 75 -0.29 20.80 -14.31
N SER A 76 0.34 21.67 -13.51
CA SER A 76 0.23 23.14 -13.59
C SER A 76 -1.20 23.69 -13.77
N HIS A 77 -2.13 23.30 -12.90
CA HIS A 77 -3.56 23.70 -12.89
C HIS A 77 -4.38 23.40 -14.16
N LYS A 78 -3.91 22.55 -15.08
CA LYS A 78 -4.61 22.33 -16.37
C LYS A 78 -5.90 21.52 -16.22
N SER A 79 -5.79 20.20 -16.22
CA SER A 79 -6.94 19.29 -16.12
C SER A 79 -6.54 18.07 -15.32
N LEU A 80 -7.51 17.43 -14.69
CA LEU A 80 -7.27 16.15 -14.03
C LEU A 80 -7.18 15.05 -15.08
N SER A 81 -6.14 14.24 -14.95
CA SER A 81 -5.92 13.03 -15.73
C SER A 81 -6.07 11.82 -14.82
N TYR A 82 -6.76 10.78 -15.28
CA TYR A 82 -7.14 9.61 -14.48
C TYR A 82 -6.74 8.30 -15.15
N ARG A 83 -6.46 7.29 -14.32
CA ARG A 83 -6.24 5.88 -14.68
C ARG A 83 -6.94 4.94 -13.73
N SER A 84 -7.70 3.97 -14.24
CA SER A 84 -8.09 2.80 -13.44
C SER A 84 -7.04 1.73 -13.55
N ALA A 85 -6.84 1.01 -12.46
CA ALA A 85 -6.22 -0.31 -12.53
C ALA A 85 -7.16 -1.30 -13.26
N GLY A 86 -6.59 -2.17 -14.12
CA GLY A 86 -7.28 -3.35 -14.65
C GLY A 86 -7.83 -3.26 -16.08
N ASP A 87 -7.78 -2.10 -16.74
CA ASP A 87 -8.15 -2.01 -18.16
C ASP A 87 -6.97 -2.41 -19.07
N ILE A 88 -7.20 -3.35 -20.00
CA ILE A 88 -6.16 -3.94 -20.87
C ILE A 88 -5.73 -2.93 -21.94
N GLY A 89 -6.62 -1.99 -22.29
CA GLY A 89 -6.25 -0.79 -23.02
C GLY A 89 -5.55 0.18 -22.07
N GLN A 90 -4.39 0.69 -22.45
CA GLN A 90 -3.66 1.72 -21.71
C GLN A 90 -4.36 3.09 -21.76
N SER A 91 -5.69 3.12 -21.62
CA SER A 91 -6.58 4.25 -21.84
C SER A 91 -6.64 5.14 -20.61
N GLY A 92 -6.23 6.39 -20.77
CA GLY A 92 -6.15 7.41 -19.74
C GLY A 92 -7.25 8.40 -20.00
N TYR A 93 -7.83 8.93 -18.95
CA TYR A 93 -9.04 9.74 -19.05
C TYR A 93 -8.70 11.18 -18.63
N ILE A 94 -9.18 12.20 -19.35
CA ILE A 94 -8.96 13.61 -18.98
C ILE A 94 -10.32 14.28 -18.76
N SER A 95 -10.56 14.89 -17.60
CA SER A 95 -11.87 15.48 -17.24
C SER A 95 -12.30 16.68 -18.09
N GLY A 96 -11.37 17.31 -18.82
CA GLY A 96 -11.65 18.54 -19.57
C GLY A 96 -11.92 19.77 -18.69
N HIS A 97 -11.84 19.63 -17.37
CA HIS A 97 -12.04 20.71 -16.40
C HIS A 97 -10.74 21.04 -15.67
N SER A 98 -10.52 22.32 -15.35
CA SER A 98 -9.47 22.77 -14.46
C SER A 98 -9.93 22.66 -13.01
N TYR A 99 -9.18 21.91 -12.22
CA TYR A 99 -9.44 21.77 -10.79
C TYR A 99 -8.37 22.54 -10.03
N LEU A 100 -8.83 23.40 -9.12
CA LEU A 100 -7.99 24.02 -8.10
C LEU A 100 -7.64 22.97 -7.03
N ASP A 101 -6.79 23.34 -6.08
CA ASP A 101 -6.62 22.57 -4.84
C ASP A 101 -7.75 22.91 -3.84
N PRO A 102 -8.24 21.93 -3.05
CA PRO A 102 -7.86 20.50 -3.05
C PRO A 102 -8.48 19.71 -4.22
N PHE A 103 -8.10 18.44 -4.38
CA PHE A 103 -8.80 17.55 -5.32
C PHE A 103 -10.30 17.44 -4.94
N PRO A 104 -11.21 17.22 -5.90
CA PRO A 104 -12.63 17.04 -5.58
C PRO A 104 -12.81 15.80 -4.70
N ALA A 105 -13.67 15.88 -3.69
CA ALA A 105 -13.93 14.78 -2.76
C ALA A 105 -14.51 13.53 -3.44
N GLU A 106 -15.22 13.74 -4.55
CA GLU A 106 -15.81 12.69 -5.38
C GLU A 106 -15.23 12.76 -6.79
N PHE A 107 -15.15 11.60 -7.44
CA PHE A 107 -14.68 11.45 -8.81
C PHE A 107 -15.63 12.20 -9.75
N PRO A 108 -15.16 13.20 -10.51
CA PRO A 108 -16.04 13.97 -11.36
C PRO A 108 -16.55 13.13 -12.54
N ASP A 109 -17.78 13.43 -12.94
CA ASP A 109 -18.57 12.65 -13.88
C ASP A 109 -17.80 12.26 -15.16
N PRO A 110 -17.64 10.96 -15.48
CA PRO A 110 -16.72 10.46 -16.52
C PRO A 110 -17.14 10.76 -17.98
N PHE A 111 -18.15 11.61 -18.22
CA PHE A 111 -18.79 11.71 -19.54
C PHE A 111 -18.07 12.60 -20.57
N ASN A 112 -16.92 13.20 -20.25
CA ASN A 112 -16.11 13.97 -21.21
C ASN A 112 -14.64 13.52 -21.28
N LEU A 113 -14.38 12.23 -21.03
CA LEU A 113 -13.01 11.74 -20.92
C LEU A 113 -12.39 11.47 -22.31
N ILE A 114 -11.39 12.26 -22.67
CA ILE A 114 -10.55 12.00 -23.86
C ILE A 114 -9.59 10.87 -23.52
N ASN A 115 -9.54 9.86 -24.39
CA ASN A 115 -8.68 8.69 -24.24
C ASN A 115 -7.23 9.01 -24.66
N VAL A 116 -6.27 8.80 -23.76
CA VAL A 116 -4.82 8.99 -24.02
C VAL A 116 -4.02 7.77 -23.57
N GLU A 117 -3.01 7.35 -24.33
CA GLU A 117 -2.17 6.17 -24.02
C GLU A 117 -1.05 6.48 -23.00
N TYR A 118 -0.78 5.55 -22.06
CA TYR A 118 0.24 5.72 -21.01
C TYR A 118 0.52 4.40 -20.25
N SER A 119 1.75 4.28 -19.72
CA SER A 119 2.19 3.13 -18.93
C SER A 119 2.38 3.50 -17.45
N ILE A 120 2.10 2.57 -16.54
CA ILE A 120 2.39 2.67 -15.09
C ILE A 120 3.21 1.44 -14.69
N PHE A 121 4.22 1.67 -13.86
CA PHE A 121 4.98 0.63 -13.18
C PHE A 121 4.73 0.76 -11.68
N ALA A 122 4.44 -0.36 -11.02
CA ALA A 122 4.27 -0.42 -9.57
C ALA A 122 5.31 -1.38 -8.98
N THR A 123 5.98 -0.96 -7.93
CA THR A 123 6.90 -1.76 -7.13
C THR A 123 6.30 -1.92 -5.73
N TYR A 124 6.25 -3.14 -5.22
CA TYR A 124 5.83 -3.41 -3.84
C TYR A 124 7.01 -3.94 -3.04
N GLU A 125 7.13 -3.52 -1.79
CA GLU A 125 8.02 -4.14 -0.81
C GLU A 125 7.17 -4.94 0.18
N GLU A 126 7.40 -6.25 0.27
CA GLU A 126 6.82 -7.04 1.36
C GLU A 126 7.55 -6.73 2.66
N VAL A 127 6.84 -6.13 3.62
CA VAL A 127 7.34 -6.04 4.99
C VAL A 127 7.16 -7.41 5.65
N PRO A 128 8.24 -8.11 6.03
CA PRO A 128 8.12 -9.42 6.68
C PRO A 128 7.37 -9.27 8.02
N PRO A 129 6.53 -10.26 8.40
CA PRO A 129 5.80 -10.21 9.66
C PRO A 129 6.77 -10.09 10.86
N PRO A 130 6.41 -9.36 11.93
CA PRO A 130 7.25 -9.22 13.10
C PRO A 130 7.57 -10.60 13.70
N ALA A 131 8.82 -10.79 14.10
CA ALA A 131 9.25 -12.03 14.72
C ALA A 131 8.44 -12.30 16.01
N VAL A 132 7.57 -13.31 15.98
CA VAL A 132 6.85 -13.76 17.17
C VAL A 132 7.87 -14.45 18.08
N LYS A 133 8.15 -13.86 19.25
CA LYS A 133 8.88 -14.57 20.31
C LYS A 133 8.00 -15.70 20.81
N THR A 134 8.24 -16.92 20.35
CA THR A 134 7.61 -18.10 20.93
C THR A 134 8.08 -18.20 22.38
N LEU A 135 7.13 -18.15 23.32
CA LEU A 135 7.42 -18.50 24.72
C LEU A 135 7.89 -19.95 24.73
N VAL A 136 9.16 -20.18 25.03
CA VAL A 136 9.65 -21.51 25.37
C VAL A 136 9.03 -21.84 26.73
N GLN A 137 7.97 -22.64 26.73
CA GLN A 137 7.44 -23.20 27.96
C GLN A 137 8.50 -24.14 28.52
N ALA A 138 9.27 -23.66 29.51
CA ALA A 138 10.23 -24.47 30.23
C ALA A 138 9.45 -25.62 30.88
N THR A 139 9.61 -26.82 30.31
CA THR A 139 9.04 -28.03 30.91
C THR A 139 9.91 -28.34 32.12
N LEU A 140 9.43 -27.99 33.32
CA LEU A 140 10.02 -28.47 34.57
C LEU A 140 9.84 -29.99 34.62
N ILE A 141 10.85 -30.73 34.18
CA ILE A 141 10.95 -32.15 34.50
C ILE A 141 11.34 -32.21 35.98
N SER A 142 10.36 -32.31 36.88
CA SER A 142 10.67 -32.70 38.24
C SER A 142 11.12 -34.16 38.19
N ALA A 143 12.41 -34.38 38.44
CA ALA A 143 12.93 -35.70 38.72
C ALA A 143 12.35 -36.14 40.07
N ILE A 144 11.20 -36.82 40.05
CA ILE A 144 10.74 -37.58 41.22
C ILE A 144 11.71 -38.75 41.35
N PRO A 145 12.51 -38.86 42.42
CA PRO A 145 13.34 -40.04 42.63
C PRO A 145 12.40 -41.25 42.73
N LEU A 146 12.60 -42.23 41.85
CA LEU A 146 11.92 -43.50 41.88
C LEU A 146 12.35 -44.22 43.17
N ILE A 147 11.55 -44.10 44.24
CA ILE A 147 11.71 -44.95 45.41
C ILE A 147 11.39 -46.36 44.93
N ALA A 148 12.41 -47.21 44.85
CA ALA A 148 12.24 -48.62 44.55
C ALA A 148 11.32 -49.22 45.63
N ILE A 149 10.09 -49.55 45.24
CA ILE A 149 9.20 -50.34 46.07
C ILE A 149 9.78 -51.77 46.01
N PRO A 150 10.23 -52.35 47.14
CA PRO A 150 10.77 -53.69 47.14
C PRO A 150 9.70 -54.65 46.61
N THR A 151 10.15 -55.59 45.78
CA THR A 151 9.24 -56.57 45.19
C THR A 151 8.64 -57.46 46.28
N LEU A 152 7.46 -58.05 46.04
CA LEU A 152 6.83 -58.98 47.00
C LEU A 152 7.78 -60.11 47.43
N ALA A 153 8.70 -60.51 46.54
CA ALA A 153 9.76 -61.48 46.82
C ALA A 153 10.82 -60.99 47.82
N GLU A 154 11.15 -59.68 47.82
CA GLU A 154 12.05 -59.08 48.82
C GLU A 154 11.37 -58.88 50.16
N ILE A 155 10.07 -58.56 50.15
CA ILE A 155 9.27 -58.43 51.39
C ILE A 155 9.19 -59.79 52.10
N LEU A 156 8.91 -60.88 51.37
CA LEU A 156 8.82 -62.22 51.95
C LEU A 156 10.16 -62.70 52.52
N ARG A 157 11.29 -62.36 51.87
CA ARG A 157 12.63 -62.64 52.41
C ARG A 157 12.92 -61.92 53.73
N LEU A 158 12.41 -60.71 53.92
CA LEU A 158 12.62 -59.92 55.13
C LEU A 158 11.64 -60.29 56.26
N THR A 159 10.48 -60.86 55.95
CA THR A 159 9.48 -61.26 56.96
C THR A 159 9.59 -62.71 57.44
N GLY A 160 10.48 -63.52 56.85
CA GLY A 160 10.74 -64.89 57.31
C GLY A 160 9.55 -65.85 57.13
N VAL A 161 8.74 -65.63 56.09
CA VAL A 161 7.62 -66.50 55.68
C VAL A 161 7.97 -67.18 54.37
#